data_AF-A0AAW6B1G0-F1
#
_entry.id   AF-A0AAW6B1G0-F1
#
_cell.length_a   1.000
_cell.length_b   1.000
_cell.length_c   1.000
_cell.angle_alpha   90.00
_cell.angle_beta   90.00
_cell.angle_gamma   90.00
#
_symmetry.space_group_name_H-M   'P 1'
#
loop_
_entity.id
_entity.type
_entity.pdbx_description
1 polymer ?
#
loop_
_entity_poly.entity_id
_entity_poly.type
_entity_poly.pdbx_seq_one_letter_code
_entity_poly.pdbx_strand_id
1 'polypeptide(L)'
;MNKLLKTTGIFILGIGLLTGCTDKVAKKVDTNDNITTEVKTTEENPASLANLQKEVEHVAQIDNNINNNNIKDNNNTNYNINKKVTTKVTTPSKQTIQNNNTQAYKHDLAKAGEILQPMAYGMLNLQGSSTANVVRYIASNDGSDNVVKQINLTKILDLLNTYNTQTFQKQDVLQRLQNDKEIEFVQLNNHVADYNKENLEKLMNHKNKVVYFAKDQVFLAKSDIGYGGATDAIFMPVEKWDIKGDRILIPYENVATRKPVGIMTLRLNNKNYTSGANRTMYYVERFELY
;
A
#
# COMPACT_ATOMS: atom_id res chain seq x y z
N MET A 1 21.17 27.78 -37.21
CA MET A 1 21.49 28.11 -35.80
C MET A 1 20.40 27.50 -34.91
N ASN A 2 20.68 26.36 -34.27
CA ASN A 2 19.74 25.68 -33.38
C ASN A 2 19.87 26.26 -31.96
N LYS A 3 18.79 26.84 -31.43
CA LYS A 3 18.71 27.20 -30.02
C LYS A 3 18.09 26.04 -29.23
N LEU A 4 18.91 25.43 -28.40
CA LEU A 4 18.54 24.42 -27.41
C LEU A 4 17.83 25.15 -26.25
N LEU A 5 16.52 24.94 -26.08
CA LEU A 5 15.79 25.44 -24.92
C LEU A 5 15.97 24.42 -23.78
N LYS A 6 16.77 24.76 -22.76
CA LYS A 6 16.86 23.99 -21.52
C LYS A 6 15.64 24.31 -20.67
N THR A 7 14.68 23.38 -20.60
CA THR A 7 13.56 23.46 -19.66
C THR A 7 14.04 23.07 -18.28
N THR A 8 14.35 24.07 -17.44
CA THR A 8 14.58 23.88 -16.00
C THR A 8 13.22 23.62 -15.34
N GLY A 9 12.97 22.38 -14.93
CA GLY A 9 11.78 22.03 -14.15
C GLY A 9 11.88 22.62 -12.73
N ILE A 10 10.97 23.52 -12.39
CA ILE A 10 10.82 24.06 -11.04
C ILE A 10 10.03 23.03 -10.23
N PHE A 11 10.69 22.37 -9.27
CA PHE A 11 10.01 21.58 -8.25
C PHE A 11 9.48 22.54 -7.18
N ILE A 12 8.15 22.70 -7.11
CA ILE A 12 7.51 23.39 -5.99
C ILE A 12 7.48 22.40 -4.82
N LEU A 13 8.41 22.55 -3.89
CA LEU A 13 8.27 21.94 -2.56
C LEU A 13 7.03 22.57 -1.90
N GLY A 14 6.02 21.77 -1.60
CA GLY A 14 4.97 22.16 -0.68
C GLY A 14 5.59 22.48 0.68
N ILE A 15 5.63 23.76 1.04
CA ILE A 15 6.08 24.24 2.35
C ILE A 15 5.03 23.79 3.37
N GLY A 16 5.27 22.67 4.04
CA GLY A 16 4.62 22.37 5.30
C GLY A 16 5.11 23.38 6.33
N LEU A 17 4.23 24.30 6.75
CA LEU A 17 4.49 25.23 7.83
C LEU A 17 4.73 24.43 9.12
N LEU A 18 5.99 24.37 9.54
CA LEU A 18 6.37 23.94 10.88
C LEU A 18 6.03 25.08 11.86
N THR A 19 4.86 24.99 12.51
CA THR A 19 4.63 25.74 13.75
C THR A 19 4.83 24.77 14.91
N GLY A 20 5.94 24.96 15.61
CA GLY A 20 6.31 24.22 16.80
C GLY A 20 5.57 24.66 18.07
N CYS A 21 5.78 23.84 19.10
CA CYS A 21 5.56 24.04 20.53
C CYS A 21 4.12 24.00 21.04
N THR A 22 3.76 22.89 21.72
CA THR A 22 3.14 22.95 23.06
C THR A 22 3.50 21.70 23.86
N ASP A 23 3.71 21.92 25.15
CA ASP A 23 4.42 21.10 26.10
C ASP A 23 3.76 19.77 26.49
N LYS A 24 4.64 18.83 26.85
CA LYS A 24 4.31 17.65 27.63
C LYS A 24 3.61 18.07 28.93
N VAL A 25 2.41 17.54 29.17
CA VAL A 25 1.89 17.37 30.53
C VAL A 25 1.33 15.97 30.67
N ALA A 26 2.06 15.13 31.40
CA ALA A 26 1.58 13.84 31.86
C ALA A 26 0.46 14.07 32.90
N LYS A 27 -0.74 13.52 32.67
CA LYS A 27 -1.74 13.36 33.71
C LYS A 27 -1.67 11.94 34.26
N LYS A 28 -1.47 11.86 35.58
CA LYS A 28 -1.62 10.66 36.40
C LYS A 28 -3.02 10.05 36.18
N VAL A 29 -3.06 8.72 36.05
CA VAL A 29 -4.28 7.94 36.18
C VAL A 29 -4.39 7.54 37.64
N ASP A 30 -5.43 8.02 38.31
CA ASP A 30 -5.84 7.53 39.62
C ASP A 30 -6.63 6.23 39.45
N THR A 31 -6.15 5.18 40.11
CA THR A 31 -6.78 3.87 40.20
C THR A 31 -7.99 3.95 41.11
N ASN A 32 -9.17 3.62 40.61
CA ASN A 32 -10.21 2.80 41.25
C ASN A 32 -11.50 2.88 40.43
N ASP A 33 -11.93 1.76 39.85
CA ASP A 33 -13.27 1.23 40.10
C ASP A 33 -13.43 -0.18 39.52
N ASN A 34 -13.92 -1.05 40.40
CA ASN A 34 -14.30 -2.44 40.16
C ASN A 34 -15.70 -2.47 39.55
N ILE A 35 -15.85 -3.01 38.34
CA ILE A 35 -17.14 -3.53 37.87
C ILE A 35 -16.93 -4.88 37.20
N THR A 36 -17.22 -5.94 37.95
CA THR A 36 -17.51 -7.28 37.44
C THR A 36 -18.84 -7.26 36.70
N THR A 37 -18.92 -7.79 35.47
CA THR A 37 -20.18 -8.32 34.93
C THR A 37 -19.91 -9.49 33.98
N GLU A 38 -20.77 -10.50 34.15
CA GLU A 38 -20.67 -11.89 33.73
C GLU A 38 -20.59 -12.12 32.21
N VAL A 39 -19.71 -13.04 31.81
CA VAL A 39 -19.59 -13.57 30.44
C VAL A 39 -20.67 -14.63 30.24
N LYS A 40 -21.61 -14.38 29.33
CA LYS A 40 -22.42 -15.43 28.70
C LYS A 40 -21.75 -15.90 27.42
N THR A 41 -21.21 -17.10 27.45
CA THR A 41 -20.73 -17.84 26.27
C THR A 41 -21.93 -18.18 25.37
N THR A 42 -21.86 -17.79 24.10
CA THR A 42 -22.72 -18.34 23.05
C THR A 42 -21.82 -19.14 22.11
N GLU A 43 -22.17 -20.41 21.91
CA GLU A 43 -21.40 -21.42 21.18
C GLU A 43 -21.07 -20.99 19.75
N GLU A 44 -19.78 -21.08 19.39
CA GLU A 44 -19.30 -20.88 18.04
C GLU A 44 -19.58 -22.14 17.19
N ASN A 45 -20.14 -21.93 16.00
CA ASN A 45 -20.41 -22.97 15.02
C ASN A 45 -19.09 -23.54 14.45
N PRO A 46 -18.81 -24.85 14.59
CA PRO A 46 -17.53 -25.47 14.23
C PRO A 46 -17.21 -25.48 12.72
N ALA A 47 -18.10 -25.00 11.85
CA ALA A 47 -17.89 -24.94 10.41
C ALA A 47 -16.97 -23.79 9.93
N SER A 48 -16.74 -22.74 10.74
CA SER A 48 -15.92 -21.59 10.32
C SER A 48 -14.42 -21.76 10.58
N LEU A 49 -14.01 -22.54 11.59
CA LEU A 49 -12.59 -22.86 11.85
C LEU A 49 -11.99 -23.77 10.77
N ALA A 50 -12.79 -24.70 10.22
CA ALA A 50 -12.31 -25.67 9.23
C ALA A 50 -11.87 -25.03 7.89
N ASN A 51 -12.39 -23.84 7.55
CA ASN A 51 -12.04 -23.15 6.32
C ASN A 51 -10.75 -22.31 6.42
N LEU A 52 -10.39 -21.85 7.63
CA LEU A 52 -9.11 -21.18 7.89
C LEU A 52 -7.95 -22.19 7.98
N GLN A 53 -8.20 -23.39 8.50
CA GLN A 53 -7.19 -24.46 8.55
C GLN A 53 -6.77 -24.95 7.15
N LYS A 54 -7.72 -25.01 6.19
CA LYS A 54 -7.46 -25.41 4.80
C LYS A 54 -6.58 -24.43 4.02
N GLU A 55 -6.58 -23.16 4.38
CA GLU A 55 -5.77 -22.14 3.69
C GLU A 55 -4.29 -22.19 4.13
N VAL A 56 -4.02 -22.60 5.38
CA VAL A 56 -2.65 -22.79 5.91
C VAL A 56 -1.98 -24.04 5.34
N GLU A 57 -2.72 -25.14 5.14
CA GLU A 57 -2.18 -26.39 4.56
C GLU A 57 -1.85 -26.26 3.06
N HIS A 58 -2.56 -25.40 2.32
CA HIS A 58 -2.31 -25.19 0.90
C HIS A 58 -1.04 -24.35 0.62
N VAL A 59 -0.63 -23.51 1.58
CA VAL A 59 0.61 -22.72 1.48
C VAL A 59 1.85 -23.58 1.79
N ALA A 60 1.76 -24.51 2.75
CA ALA A 60 2.87 -25.39 3.11
C ALA A 60 3.23 -26.46 2.05
N GLN A 61 2.30 -26.78 1.13
CA GLN A 61 2.55 -27.75 0.05
C GLN A 61 3.25 -27.14 -1.18
N ILE A 62 3.18 -25.82 -1.37
CA ILE A 62 3.79 -25.16 -2.54
C ILE A 62 5.32 -25.05 -2.38
N ASP A 63 5.81 -24.86 -1.15
CA ASP A 63 7.25 -24.73 -0.88
C ASP A 63 8.03 -26.06 -1.01
N ASN A 64 7.35 -27.21 -0.88
CA ASN A 64 8.00 -28.52 -0.96
C ASN A 64 8.17 -29.06 -2.38
N ASN A 65 7.58 -28.44 -3.40
CA ASN A 65 7.57 -28.98 -4.77
C ASN A 65 8.59 -28.33 -5.72
N ILE A 66 9.45 -27.41 -5.24
CA ILE A 66 10.48 -26.75 -6.06
C ILE A 66 11.85 -27.46 -5.98
N ASN A 67 12.07 -28.34 -5.01
CA ASN A 67 13.40 -28.94 -4.76
C ASN A 67 13.64 -30.34 -5.35
N ASN A 68 12.75 -30.87 -6.19
CA ASN A 68 12.98 -32.16 -6.85
C ASN A 68 13.00 -32.03 -8.38
N ASN A 69 14.16 -31.67 -8.93
CA ASN A 69 14.50 -32.04 -10.31
C ASN A 69 15.92 -32.62 -10.35
N ASN A 70 15.94 -33.92 -10.64
CA ASN A 70 17.10 -34.80 -10.75
C ASN A 70 18.13 -34.31 -11.78
N ILE A 71 19.37 -34.08 -11.35
CA ILE A 71 20.53 -34.05 -12.24
C ILE A 71 21.01 -35.50 -12.39
N LYS A 72 20.86 -36.05 -13.59
CA LYS A 72 21.46 -37.33 -13.98
C LYS A 72 22.91 -37.10 -14.41
N ASP A 73 23.81 -37.85 -13.79
CA ASP A 73 25.19 -38.02 -14.19
C ASP A 73 25.33 -38.52 -15.63
N ASN A 74 26.33 -37.99 -16.35
CA ASN A 74 27.03 -38.77 -17.36
C ASN A 74 28.52 -38.42 -17.36
N ASN A 75 29.32 -39.37 -16.87
CA ASN A 75 30.77 -39.35 -16.94
C ASN A 75 31.24 -39.68 -18.37
N ASN A 76 32.17 -38.89 -18.90
CA ASN A 76 33.19 -39.46 -19.79
C ASN A 76 34.55 -38.79 -19.58
N THR A 77 35.51 -39.64 -19.29
CA THR A 77 36.92 -39.43 -18.98
C THR A 77 37.74 -39.26 -20.25
N ASN A 78 38.72 -38.35 -20.29
CA ASN A 78 40.00 -38.64 -20.95
C ASN A 78 41.16 -37.74 -20.46
N TYR A 79 42.37 -38.28 -20.64
CA TYR A 79 43.62 -38.13 -19.89
C TYR A 79 44.44 -36.82 -20.05
N ASN A 80 45.14 -36.48 -18.94
CA ASN A 80 46.47 -35.86 -18.78
C ASN A 80 47.10 -35.05 -19.94
N ILE A 81 47.39 -33.75 -19.71
CA ILE A 81 48.73 -33.14 -19.91
C ILE A 81 48.96 -32.01 -18.87
N ASN A 82 49.92 -32.21 -17.98
CA ASN A 82 50.51 -31.15 -17.15
C ASN A 82 51.38 -30.24 -18.04
N LYS A 83 51.00 -28.96 -18.21
CA LYS A 83 51.91 -27.91 -18.67
C LYS A 83 51.67 -26.63 -17.88
N LYS A 84 52.59 -26.33 -16.96
CA LYS A 84 52.65 -25.08 -16.19
C LYS A 84 52.99 -23.94 -17.16
N VAL A 85 52.01 -23.08 -17.49
CA VAL A 85 52.25 -21.83 -18.25
C VAL A 85 51.41 -20.70 -17.66
N THR A 86 52.09 -19.57 -17.51
CA THR A 86 51.77 -18.31 -16.81
C THR A 86 50.42 -17.68 -17.15
N THR A 87 49.81 -17.08 -16.13
CA THR A 87 48.56 -16.32 -16.13
C THR A 87 48.54 -15.13 -17.10
N LYS A 88 47.52 -15.08 -17.95
CA LYS A 88 46.92 -13.83 -18.46
C LYS A 88 45.40 -13.95 -18.34
N VAL A 89 44.84 -13.27 -17.34
CA VAL A 89 43.38 -13.13 -17.17
C VAL A 89 42.87 -12.29 -18.34
N THR A 90 42.20 -12.94 -19.29
CA THR A 90 41.34 -12.26 -20.26
C THR A 90 39.91 -12.58 -19.84
N THR A 91 39.19 -11.58 -19.34
CA THR A 91 37.80 -11.69 -18.91
C THR A 91 36.95 -12.23 -20.07
N PRO A 92 36.20 -13.34 -19.90
CA PRO A 92 35.25 -13.77 -20.91
C PRO A 92 34.14 -12.72 -21.03
N SER A 93 33.95 -12.23 -22.25
CA SER A 93 32.81 -11.40 -22.66
C SER A 93 31.49 -11.92 -22.09
N LYS A 94 30.69 -11.02 -21.52
CA LYS A 94 29.31 -11.29 -21.09
C LYS A 94 28.55 -11.92 -22.26
N GLN A 95 28.24 -13.22 -22.14
CA GLN A 95 27.24 -13.84 -22.99
C GLN A 95 25.92 -13.10 -22.80
N THR A 96 25.46 -12.46 -23.87
CA THR A 96 24.12 -11.88 -23.95
C THR A 96 23.13 -13.03 -23.98
N ILE A 97 22.48 -13.31 -22.85
CA ILE A 97 21.25 -14.09 -22.85
C ILE A 97 20.20 -13.20 -23.54
N GLN A 98 19.88 -13.52 -24.80
CA GLN A 98 18.77 -12.90 -25.51
C GLN A 98 17.48 -13.30 -24.80
N ASN A 99 16.88 -12.34 -24.11
CA ASN A 99 15.60 -12.52 -23.43
C ASN A 99 14.50 -12.41 -24.48
N ASN A 100 14.02 -13.55 -24.98
CA ASN A 100 13.08 -13.65 -26.12
C ASN A 100 11.62 -13.39 -25.72
N ASN A 101 11.35 -12.26 -25.05
CA ASN A 101 10.00 -11.72 -24.85
C ASN A 101 10.07 -10.21 -24.61
N THR A 102 10.51 -9.44 -25.62
CA THR A 102 10.42 -7.98 -25.59
C THR A 102 9.06 -7.52 -26.07
N GLN A 103 8.01 -7.81 -25.28
CA GLN A 103 6.90 -6.87 -25.27
C GLN A 103 7.46 -5.58 -24.69
N ALA A 104 7.61 -4.56 -25.53
CA ALA A 104 8.10 -3.26 -25.10
C ALA A 104 7.03 -2.65 -24.18
N TYR A 105 7.22 -2.77 -22.87
CA TYR A 105 6.35 -2.15 -21.88
C TYR A 105 6.50 -0.63 -21.98
N LYS A 106 5.38 0.07 -22.23
CA LYS A 106 5.35 1.53 -22.26
C LYS A 106 5.24 2.05 -20.83
N HIS A 107 6.32 2.59 -20.30
CA HIS A 107 6.35 3.26 -19.01
C HIS A 107 6.15 4.76 -19.13
N ASP A 108 5.42 5.32 -18.18
CA ASP A 108 5.37 6.75 -17.85
C ASP A 108 5.88 6.93 -16.42
N LEU A 109 7.05 7.53 -16.25
CA LEU A 109 7.68 7.70 -14.93
C LEU A 109 7.06 8.88 -14.15
N ALA A 110 6.45 9.85 -14.83
CA ALA A 110 5.70 10.91 -14.15
C ALA A 110 4.46 10.32 -13.47
N LYS A 111 3.75 9.42 -14.16
CA LYS A 111 2.62 8.68 -13.59
C LYS A 111 3.01 7.74 -12.44
N ALA A 112 4.20 7.16 -12.49
CA ALA A 112 4.74 6.43 -11.35
C ALA A 112 4.95 7.36 -10.15
N GLY A 113 5.52 8.55 -10.37
CA GLY A 113 5.72 9.58 -9.35
C GLY A 113 4.46 10.04 -8.63
N GLU A 114 3.29 10.03 -9.29
CA GLU A 114 2.00 10.40 -8.67
C GLU A 114 1.60 9.47 -7.51
N ILE A 115 2.09 8.23 -7.47
CA ILE A 115 1.78 7.22 -6.44
C ILE A 115 2.77 7.28 -5.27
N LEU A 116 3.90 7.98 -5.46
CA LEU A 116 5.03 8.01 -4.52
C LEU A 116 4.80 8.93 -3.34
N GLN A 117 4.02 8.43 -2.39
CA GLN A 117 3.83 9.04 -1.08
C GLN A 117 4.16 7.98 -0.01
N PRO A 118 5.33 8.04 0.67
CA PRO A 118 5.74 6.98 1.60
C PRO A 118 4.74 6.77 2.73
N MET A 119 4.15 7.85 3.24
CA MET A 119 3.10 7.77 4.27
C MET A 119 1.81 7.14 3.75
N ALA A 120 1.46 7.40 2.49
CA ALA A 120 0.26 6.84 1.88
C ALA A 120 0.34 5.32 1.81
N TYR A 121 1.53 4.73 1.61
CA TYR A 121 1.67 3.27 1.65
C TYR A 121 1.24 2.69 3.02
N GLY A 122 1.77 3.22 4.13
CA GLY A 122 1.44 2.71 5.47
C GLY A 122 -0.05 2.84 5.82
N MET A 123 -0.71 3.90 5.36
CA MET A 123 -2.14 4.13 5.63
C MET A 123 -3.07 3.40 4.67
N LEU A 124 -2.67 3.23 3.40
CA LEU A 124 -3.51 2.70 2.32
C LEU A 124 -3.28 1.21 2.05
N ASN A 125 -2.20 0.62 2.55
CA ASN A 125 -1.94 -0.82 2.47
C ASN A 125 -2.57 -1.55 3.67
N LEU A 126 -3.43 -2.52 3.39
CA LEU A 126 -4.21 -3.25 4.38
C LEU A 126 -3.42 -4.36 5.10
N GLN A 127 -2.14 -4.59 4.78
CA GLN A 127 -1.28 -5.43 5.62
C GLN A 127 -0.90 -4.71 6.93
N GLY A 128 -0.85 -3.37 6.92
CA GLY A 128 -0.49 -2.55 8.09
C GLY A 128 -1.60 -1.61 8.56
N SER A 129 -2.80 -1.68 7.96
CA SER A 129 -3.89 -0.72 8.19
C SER A 129 -5.26 -1.37 8.05
N SER A 130 -6.32 -0.68 8.47
CA SER A 130 -7.71 -1.10 8.29
C SER A 130 -8.40 -0.33 7.17
N THR A 131 -9.53 -0.86 6.67
CA THR A 131 -10.35 -0.14 5.69
C THR A 131 -10.90 1.16 6.27
N ALA A 132 -11.21 1.23 7.57
CA ALA A 132 -11.62 2.48 8.19
C ALA A 132 -10.49 3.50 8.27
N ASN A 133 -9.25 3.07 8.54
CA ASN A 133 -8.07 3.95 8.51
C ASN A 133 -7.85 4.54 7.13
N VAL A 134 -8.09 3.78 6.06
CA VAL A 134 -8.06 4.30 4.68
C VAL A 134 -9.08 5.42 4.51
N VAL A 135 -10.33 5.22 4.92
CA VAL A 135 -11.38 6.25 4.82
C VAL A 135 -10.99 7.50 5.64
N ARG A 136 -10.50 7.32 6.87
CA ARG A 136 -10.06 8.41 7.74
C ARG A 136 -8.86 9.18 7.20
N TYR A 137 -7.88 8.48 6.63
CA TYR A 137 -6.73 9.09 5.97
C TYR A 137 -7.18 9.94 4.77
N ILE A 138 -8.13 9.45 3.97
CA ILE A 138 -8.70 10.26 2.88
C ILE A 138 -9.42 11.50 3.41
N ALA A 139 -10.11 11.39 4.55
CA ALA A 139 -10.81 12.50 5.18
C ALA A 139 -9.85 13.57 5.73
N SER A 140 -8.67 13.19 6.22
CA SER A 140 -7.67 14.13 6.77
C SER A 140 -6.88 14.89 5.70
N ASN A 141 -6.90 14.46 4.43
CA ASN A 141 -5.99 14.95 3.40
C ASN A 141 -6.18 16.43 3.02
N ASP A 142 -7.28 17.08 3.43
CA ASP A 142 -7.49 18.52 3.22
C ASP A 142 -7.08 19.39 4.41
N GLY A 143 -6.48 18.79 5.45
CA GLY A 143 -5.96 19.51 6.61
C GLY A 143 -7.01 20.03 7.59
N SER A 144 -8.27 19.63 7.44
CA SER A 144 -9.31 20.00 8.41
C SER A 144 -9.41 19.00 9.56
N ASP A 145 -9.58 19.52 10.79
CA ASP A 145 -9.79 18.69 11.98
C ASP A 145 -11.28 18.48 12.25
N ASN A 146 -11.67 17.22 12.42
CA ASN A 146 -12.98 16.80 12.93
C ASN A 146 -14.20 17.26 12.10
N VAL A 147 -14.01 17.58 10.82
CA VAL A 147 -15.07 17.98 9.90
C VAL A 147 -15.63 16.75 9.19
N VAL A 148 -16.96 16.65 9.03
CA VAL A 148 -17.57 15.58 8.22
C VAL A 148 -17.13 15.69 6.76
N LYS A 149 -16.53 14.62 6.25
CA LYS A 149 -16.13 14.50 4.84
C LYS A 149 -16.98 13.48 4.13
N GLN A 150 -17.35 13.82 2.89
CA GLN A 150 -17.98 12.91 1.94
C GLN A 150 -16.91 12.32 1.04
N ILE A 151 -16.81 10.99 0.99
CA ILE A 151 -15.78 10.27 0.25
C ILE A 151 -16.47 9.26 -0.67
N ASN A 152 -16.29 9.41 -1.97
CA ASN A 152 -16.82 8.45 -2.94
C ASN A 152 -16.15 7.08 -2.77
N LEU A 153 -16.96 6.01 -2.82
CA LEU A 153 -16.48 4.63 -2.83
C LEU A 153 -15.43 4.40 -3.92
N THR A 154 -15.60 5.02 -5.09
CA THR A 154 -14.69 4.88 -6.23
C THR A 154 -13.27 5.33 -5.87
N LYS A 155 -13.14 6.44 -5.12
CA LYS A 155 -11.85 6.95 -4.64
C LYS A 155 -11.18 5.97 -3.66
N ILE A 156 -11.94 5.40 -2.72
CA ILE A 156 -11.42 4.40 -1.78
C ILE A 156 -10.95 3.16 -2.56
N LEU A 157 -11.76 2.70 -3.52
CA LEU A 157 -11.49 1.51 -4.30
C LEU A 157 -10.25 1.68 -5.20
N ASP A 158 -10.12 2.82 -5.88
CA ASP A 158 -8.96 3.15 -6.71
C ASP A 158 -7.68 3.18 -5.86
N LEU A 159 -7.73 3.79 -4.66
CA LEU A 159 -6.58 3.85 -3.76
C LEU A 159 -6.22 2.47 -3.18
N LEU A 160 -7.20 1.69 -2.71
CA LEU A 160 -6.95 0.33 -2.23
C LEU A 160 -6.31 -0.53 -3.32
N ASN A 161 -6.83 -0.47 -4.55
CA ASN A 161 -6.28 -1.21 -5.67
C ASN A 161 -4.92 -0.69 -6.14
N THR A 162 -4.59 0.58 -5.86
CA THR A 162 -3.26 1.16 -6.13
C THR A 162 -2.22 0.70 -5.11
N TYR A 163 -2.54 0.67 -3.81
CA TYR A 163 -1.54 0.49 -2.75
C TYR A 163 -1.44 -0.93 -2.18
N ASN A 164 -2.26 -1.86 -2.65
CA ASN A 164 -2.26 -3.26 -2.24
C ASN A 164 -1.96 -4.15 -3.44
N THR A 165 -1.52 -5.39 -3.22
CA THR A 165 -1.36 -6.37 -4.31
C THR A 165 -2.68 -7.01 -4.71
N GLN A 166 -3.57 -7.27 -3.74
CA GLN A 166 -4.90 -7.82 -4.00
C GLN A 166 -5.74 -6.86 -4.85
N THR A 167 -6.69 -7.42 -5.60
CA THR A 167 -7.70 -6.64 -6.31
C THR A 167 -8.98 -6.62 -5.47
N PHE A 168 -9.35 -5.45 -4.98
CA PHE A 168 -10.57 -5.23 -4.20
C PHE A 168 -11.73 -4.84 -5.10
N GLN A 169 -12.90 -5.36 -4.77
CA GLN A 169 -14.20 -4.95 -5.27
C GLN A 169 -14.96 -4.17 -4.20
N LYS A 170 -16.07 -3.55 -4.60
CA LYS A 170 -16.97 -2.82 -3.69
C LYS A 170 -17.37 -3.65 -2.46
N GLN A 171 -17.76 -4.90 -2.67
CA GLN A 171 -18.26 -5.79 -1.63
C GLN A 171 -17.17 -6.09 -0.59
N ASP A 172 -15.92 -6.21 -1.01
CA ASP A 172 -14.80 -6.43 -0.09
C ASP A 172 -14.61 -5.25 0.86
N VAL A 173 -14.75 -4.02 0.37
CA VAL A 173 -14.67 -2.79 1.18
C VAL A 173 -15.78 -2.77 2.23
N LEU A 174 -17.02 -3.05 1.81
CA LEU A 174 -18.18 -3.03 2.71
C LEU A 174 -18.11 -4.15 3.75
N GLN A 175 -17.75 -5.38 3.35
CA GLN A 175 -17.59 -6.51 4.26
C GLN A 175 -16.49 -6.26 5.28
N ARG A 176 -15.35 -5.71 4.86
CA ARG A 176 -14.26 -5.36 5.79
C ARG A 176 -14.69 -4.34 6.83
N LEU A 177 -15.40 -3.29 6.43
CA LEU A 177 -15.93 -2.29 7.37
C LEU A 177 -17.00 -2.87 8.30
N GLN A 178 -17.87 -3.74 7.79
CA GLN A 178 -18.90 -4.40 8.58
C GLN A 178 -18.34 -5.39 9.62
N ASN A 179 -17.20 -6.00 9.31
CA ASN A 179 -16.52 -6.96 10.18
C ASN A 179 -15.47 -6.31 11.10
N ASP A 180 -15.21 -5.01 10.97
CA ASP A 180 -14.25 -4.28 11.79
C ASP A 180 -14.88 -3.96 13.16
N LYS A 181 -14.33 -4.56 14.22
CA LYS A 181 -14.85 -4.45 15.59
C LYS A 181 -14.42 -3.16 16.30
N GLU A 182 -13.48 -2.41 15.73
CA GLU A 182 -12.93 -1.19 16.35
C GLU A 182 -13.69 0.08 15.93
N ILE A 183 -14.67 -0.05 15.04
CA ILE A 183 -15.44 1.06 14.51
C ILE A 183 -16.95 0.83 14.64
N GLU A 184 -17.71 1.92 14.64
CA GLU A 184 -19.13 1.88 14.35
C GLU A 184 -19.31 2.05 12.82
N PHE A 185 -19.72 0.98 12.13
CA PHE A 185 -20.10 1.05 10.73
C PHE A 185 -21.62 1.09 10.57
N VAL A 186 -22.13 2.11 9.88
CA VAL A 186 -23.56 2.27 9.61
C VAL A 186 -23.79 2.36 8.11
N GLN A 187 -24.61 1.47 7.57
CA GLN A 187 -25.05 1.54 6.17
C GLN A 187 -26.49 2.03 6.09
N LEU A 188 -26.72 3.07 5.29
CA LEU A 188 -28.02 3.70 5.08
C LEU A 188 -28.48 3.56 3.63
N ASN A 189 -29.79 3.36 3.43
CA ASN A 189 -30.40 3.31 2.10
C ASN A 189 -31.09 4.63 1.74
N ASN A 190 -30.41 5.74 2.02
CA ASN A 190 -30.84 7.11 1.78
C ASN A 190 -29.89 7.82 0.82
N HIS A 191 -30.28 8.98 0.31
CA HIS A 191 -29.34 9.90 -0.33
C HIS A 191 -28.70 10.80 0.74
N VAL A 192 -27.45 11.18 0.54
CA VAL A 192 -26.74 12.17 1.36
C VAL A 192 -27.48 13.50 1.32
N ALA A 193 -28.06 13.84 0.17
CA ALA A 193 -28.86 15.06 -0.02
C ALA A 193 -30.15 15.11 0.82
N ASP A 194 -30.60 13.97 1.38
CA ASP A 194 -31.74 13.92 2.30
C ASP A 194 -31.40 14.52 3.68
N TYR A 195 -30.12 14.83 3.94
CA TYR A 195 -29.61 15.33 5.22
C TYR A 195 -29.02 16.73 5.06
N ASN A 196 -29.41 17.65 5.94
CA ASN A 196 -28.71 18.92 6.08
C ASN A 196 -27.37 18.74 6.82
N LYS A 197 -26.53 19.78 6.82
CA LYS A 197 -25.22 19.75 7.48
C LYS A 197 -25.28 19.35 8.95
N GLU A 198 -26.24 19.89 9.72
CA GLU A 198 -26.38 19.59 11.15
C GLU A 198 -26.72 18.10 11.39
N ASN A 199 -27.61 17.53 10.57
CA ASN A 199 -27.97 16.12 10.65
C ASN A 199 -26.82 15.20 10.24
N LEU A 200 -26.00 15.59 9.26
CA LEU A 200 -24.77 14.86 8.92
C LEU A 200 -23.75 14.90 10.07
N GLU A 201 -23.60 16.04 10.75
CA GLU A 201 -22.74 16.17 11.93
C GLU A 201 -23.22 15.33 13.12
N LYS A 202 -24.54 15.31 13.38
CA LYS A 202 -25.16 14.45 14.40
C LYS A 202 -25.00 12.96 14.08
N LEU A 203 -25.14 12.59 12.81
CA LEU A 203 -24.96 11.23 12.34
C LEU A 203 -23.50 10.77 12.50
N MET A 204 -22.55 11.66 12.24
CA MET A 204 -21.11 11.49 12.48
C MET A 204 -20.70 12.03 13.87
N ASN A 205 -21.30 11.50 14.92
CA ASN A 205 -21.09 11.94 16.31
C ASN A 205 -19.71 11.65 16.91
N HIS A 206 -18.90 10.76 16.32
CA HIS A 206 -17.51 10.50 16.74
C HIS A 206 -16.60 10.05 15.59
N LYS A 207 -15.28 10.10 15.82
CA LYS A 207 -14.24 9.82 14.81
C LYS A 207 -14.08 8.34 14.45
N ASN A 208 -14.46 7.43 15.36
CA ASN A 208 -14.44 5.97 15.10
C ASN A 208 -15.71 5.47 14.39
N LYS A 209 -16.49 6.37 13.76
CA LYS A 209 -17.68 6.02 13.00
C LYS A 209 -17.41 6.17 11.50
N VAL A 210 -17.95 5.25 10.71
CA VAL A 210 -17.99 5.36 9.25
C VAL A 210 -19.43 5.12 8.82
N VAL A 211 -20.01 6.07 8.09
CA VAL A 211 -21.38 5.92 7.56
C VAL A 211 -21.33 5.77 6.06
N TYR A 212 -22.08 4.82 5.50
CA TYR A 212 -22.15 4.58 4.06
C TYR A 212 -23.56 4.80 3.53
N PHE A 213 -23.72 5.74 2.59
CA PHE A 213 -24.95 6.00 1.86
C PHE A 213 -24.97 5.14 0.60
N ALA A 214 -25.75 4.06 0.62
CA ALA A 214 -25.72 3.04 -0.42
C ALA A 214 -26.19 3.54 -1.80
N LYS A 215 -27.15 4.48 -1.82
CA LYS A 215 -27.69 5.04 -3.08
C LYS A 215 -26.67 5.91 -3.82
N ASP A 216 -25.92 6.73 -3.08
CA ASP A 216 -24.91 7.62 -3.66
C ASP A 216 -23.52 7.01 -3.72
N GLN A 217 -23.32 5.89 -3.02
CA GLN A 217 -22.03 5.23 -2.84
C GLN A 217 -20.98 6.14 -2.20
N VAL A 218 -21.41 6.91 -1.20
CA VAL A 218 -20.61 7.90 -0.46
C VAL A 218 -20.42 7.44 0.97
N PHE A 219 -19.21 7.56 1.48
CA PHE A 219 -18.88 7.42 2.89
C PHE A 219 -18.84 8.78 3.58
N LEU A 220 -19.28 8.83 4.84
CA LEU A 220 -18.98 9.89 5.77
C LEU A 220 -17.90 9.44 6.74
N ALA A 221 -16.93 10.31 6.98
CA ALA A 221 -15.91 10.11 8.00
C ALA A 221 -15.48 11.46 8.61
N LYS A 222 -14.93 11.39 9.82
CA LYS A 222 -14.18 12.46 10.48
C LYS A 222 -12.78 11.94 10.76
N SER A 223 -11.80 12.83 10.76
CA SER A 223 -10.41 12.49 11.08
C SER A 223 -9.75 13.63 11.84
N ASP A 224 -8.66 13.31 12.52
CA ASP A 224 -7.75 14.30 13.09
C ASP A 224 -6.94 14.97 11.98
N ILE A 225 -6.59 16.23 12.18
CA ILE A 225 -5.56 16.86 11.36
C ILE A 225 -4.23 16.11 11.53
N GLY A 226 -3.49 15.89 10.44
CA GLY A 226 -2.19 15.21 10.49
C GLY A 226 -2.28 13.69 10.70
N TYR A 227 -3.45 13.09 10.50
CA TYR A 227 -3.61 11.63 10.52
C TYR A 227 -2.65 10.96 9.52
N GLY A 228 -1.85 10.00 10.01
CA GLY A 228 -0.77 9.36 9.26
C GLY A 228 0.65 9.83 9.65
N GLY A 229 0.78 10.92 10.41
CA GLY A 229 2.05 11.36 11.01
C GLY A 229 3.04 11.99 10.03
N ALA A 230 4.33 11.90 10.37
CA ALA A 230 5.45 12.32 9.52
C ALA A 230 6.29 11.12 9.10
N THR A 231 7.00 11.22 7.98
CA THR A 231 7.95 10.19 7.53
C THR A 231 9.34 10.78 7.35
N ASP A 232 10.35 10.04 7.80
CA ASP A 232 11.76 10.38 7.59
C ASP A 232 12.32 9.74 6.31
N ALA A 233 11.46 9.26 5.41
CA ALA A 233 11.84 8.61 4.16
C ALA A 233 11.47 9.45 2.94
N ILE A 234 12.34 9.47 1.94
CA ILE A 234 12.11 10.11 0.64
C ILE A 234 12.52 9.19 -0.51
N PHE A 235 11.70 9.14 -1.56
CA PHE A 235 12.04 8.40 -2.77
C PHE A 235 13.23 9.03 -3.48
N MET A 236 14.15 8.18 -3.95
CA MET A 236 15.26 8.61 -4.77
C MET A 236 14.74 9.21 -6.09
N PRO A 237 15.51 10.12 -6.72
CA PRO A 237 15.09 10.74 -7.97
C PRO A 237 15.03 9.73 -9.13
N VAL A 238 14.29 10.07 -10.18
CA VAL A 238 13.91 9.17 -11.29
C VAL A 238 15.12 8.52 -11.97
N GLU A 239 16.26 9.19 -12.00
CA GLU A 239 17.50 8.68 -12.61
C GLU A 239 18.08 7.47 -11.86
N LYS A 240 17.62 7.21 -10.63
CA LYS A 240 18.01 6.06 -9.81
C LYS A 240 16.99 4.92 -9.85
N TRP A 241 15.90 5.06 -10.59
CA TRP A 241 14.89 4.01 -10.70
C TRP A 241 15.34 2.97 -11.72
N ASP A 242 15.02 1.71 -11.46
CA ASP A 242 15.38 0.60 -12.33
C ASP A 242 14.11 -0.02 -12.94
N ILE A 243 14.08 -0.18 -14.27
CA ILE A 243 12.93 -0.69 -15.00
C ILE A 243 13.21 -2.14 -15.39
N LYS A 244 12.35 -3.06 -14.95
CA LYS A 244 12.49 -4.50 -15.19
C LYS A 244 11.18 -5.07 -15.71
N GLY A 245 11.08 -5.23 -17.03
CA GLY A 245 9.84 -5.72 -17.65
C GLY A 245 8.72 -4.72 -17.42
N ASP A 246 7.64 -5.15 -16.74
CA ASP A 246 6.48 -4.32 -16.37
C ASP A 246 6.63 -3.64 -15.01
N ARG A 247 7.80 -3.73 -14.37
CA ARG A 247 8.08 -3.20 -13.02
C ARG A 247 9.00 -1.99 -13.04
N ILE A 248 8.80 -1.10 -12.07
CA ILE A 248 9.70 -0.01 -11.71
C ILE A 248 10.13 -0.21 -10.27
N LEU A 249 11.43 -0.34 -10.03
CA LEU A 249 12.04 -0.44 -8.71
C LEU A 249 12.50 0.96 -8.30
N ILE A 250 11.98 1.44 -7.18
CA ILE A 250 12.10 2.82 -6.73
C ILE A 250 12.73 2.79 -5.34
N PRO A 251 14.05 3.00 -5.26
CA PRO A 251 14.72 3.08 -3.97
C PRO A 251 14.24 4.31 -3.18
N TYR A 252 14.28 4.22 -1.86
CA TYR A 252 14.07 5.36 -0.97
C TYR A 252 15.10 5.37 0.16
N GLU A 253 15.40 6.57 0.65
CA GLU A 253 16.45 6.84 1.62
C GLU A 253 15.92 7.66 2.79
N ASN A 254 16.65 7.62 3.90
CA ASN A 254 16.33 8.42 5.06
C ASN A 254 16.73 9.88 4.78
N VAL A 255 15.83 10.83 5.09
CA VAL A 255 16.00 12.26 4.78
C VAL A 255 17.23 12.84 5.47
N ALA A 256 17.48 12.47 6.72
CA ALA A 256 18.57 13.01 7.52
C ALA A 256 19.93 12.38 7.17
N THR A 257 19.98 11.05 7.04
CA THR A 257 21.24 10.32 6.91
C THR A 257 21.61 9.98 5.46
N ARG A 258 20.67 10.12 4.52
CA ARG A 258 20.81 9.70 3.11
C ARG A 258 21.17 8.23 2.94
N LYS A 259 20.97 7.42 3.99
CA LYS A 259 21.17 5.98 3.94
C LYS A 259 19.98 5.35 3.22
N PRO A 260 20.22 4.36 2.34
CA PRO A 260 19.15 3.58 1.75
C PRO A 260 18.28 2.94 2.84
N VAL A 261 16.96 3.05 2.70
CA VAL A 261 15.98 2.49 3.65
C VAL A 261 15.27 1.30 3.03
N GLY A 262 15.02 1.33 1.72
CA GLY A 262 14.38 0.22 1.05
C GLY A 262 14.08 0.46 -0.42
N ILE A 263 13.19 -0.36 -0.97
CA ILE A 263 12.69 -0.28 -2.35
C ILE A 263 11.17 -0.42 -2.37
N MET A 264 10.49 0.52 -3.02
CA MET A 264 9.11 0.33 -3.47
C MET A 264 9.14 -0.22 -4.89
N THR A 265 8.44 -1.32 -5.16
CA THR A 265 8.26 -1.81 -6.52
C THR A 265 6.85 -1.47 -6.99
N LEU A 266 6.78 -0.71 -8.08
CA LEU A 266 5.56 -0.48 -8.83
C LEU A 266 5.48 -1.47 -9.98
N ARG A 267 4.26 -1.87 -10.34
CA ARG A 267 3.99 -2.71 -11.51
C ARG A 267 2.88 -2.11 -12.35
N LEU A 268 2.98 -2.23 -13.67
CA LEU A 268 1.91 -1.78 -14.57
C LEU A 268 0.57 -2.39 -14.14
N ASN A 269 -0.43 -1.52 -14.06
CA ASN A 269 -1.71 -1.88 -13.50
C ASN A 269 -2.52 -2.70 -14.50
N ASN A 270 -2.73 -3.97 -14.16
CA ASN A 270 -3.55 -4.92 -14.91
C ASN A 270 -4.79 -5.36 -14.12
N LYS A 271 -5.12 -4.66 -13.02
CA LYS A 271 -6.22 -5.05 -12.14
C LYS A 271 -7.56 -4.73 -12.76
N ASN A 272 -8.49 -5.67 -12.62
CA ASN A 272 -9.85 -5.54 -13.10
C ASN A 272 -10.83 -5.44 -11.93
N TYR A 273 -11.39 -4.26 -11.71
CA TYR A 273 -12.40 -4.01 -10.69
C TYR A 273 -13.45 -3.01 -11.19
N THR A 274 -14.70 -3.27 -10.87
CA THR A 274 -15.81 -2.39 -11.27
C THR A 274 -15.80 -1.10 -10.46
N SER A 275 -16.41 -0.04 -10.99
CA SER A 275 -16.57 1.25 -10.28
C SER A 275 -15.28 2.04 -10.00
N GLY A 276 -14.12 1.62 -10.52
CA GLY A 276 -12.93 2.47 -10.52
C GLY A 276 -13.08 3.62 -11.52
N ALA A 277 -12.77 4.85 -11.10
CA ALA A 277 -12.94 6.05 -11.93
C ALA A 277 -11.60 6.66 -12.36
N ASN A 278 -10.58 6.58 -11.49
CA ASN A 278 -9.27 7.16 -11.68
C ASN A 278 -8.19 6.09 -11.48
N ARG A 279 -8.26 5.03 -12.29
CA ARG A 279 -7.30 3.93 -12.22
C ARG A 279 -5.89 4.45 -12.52
N THR A 280 -4.99 4.22 -11.60
CA THR A 280 -3.57 4.55 -11.72
C THR A 280 -2.88 3.62 -12.73
N MET A 281 -1.88 4.14 -13.44
CA MET A 281 -1.11 3.36 -14.41
C MET A 281 -0.30 2.22 -13.76
N TYR A 282 -0.01 2.35 -12.47
CA TYR A 282 0.73 1.36 -11.69
C TYR A 282 0.01 1.05 -10.39
N TYR A 283 0.31 -0.12 -9.82
CA TYR A 283 0.03 -0.41 -8.42
C TYR A 283 1.31 -0.76 -7.68
N VAL A 284 1.30 -0.63 -6.36
CA VAL A 284 2.39 -1.03 -5.48
C VAL A 284 2.36 -2.54 -5.34
N GLU A 285 3.36 -3.21 -5.93
CA GLU A 285 3.53 -4.65 -5.81
C GLU A 285 4.15 -5.02 -4.46
N ARG A 286 5.09 -4.21 -3.97
CA ARG A 286 5.78 -4.45 -2.69
C ARG A 286 6.47 -3.20 -2.19
N PHE A 287 6.66 -3.16 -0.88
CA PHE A 287 7.41 -2.15 -0.17
C PHE A 287 8.35 -2.87 0.80
N GLU A 288 9.62 -2.91 0.45
CA GLU A 288 10.65 -3.66 1.16
C GLU A 288 11.51 -2.66 1.95
N LEU A 289 11.81 -2.98 3.21
CA LEU A 289 12.81 -2.30 4.05
C LEU A 289 14.08 -3.16 4.07
N TYR A 290 15.25 -2.54 4.14
CA TYR A 290 16.53 -3.26 4.27
C TYR A 290 16.80 -3.76 5.69
#